data_AF-X1SN90-F1
#
_entry.id   AF-X1SN90-F1
#
_cell.length_a   1.000
_cell.length_b   1.000
_cell.length_c   1.000
_cell.angle_alpha   90.00
_cell.angle_beta   90.00
_cell.angle_gamma   90.00
#
_symmetry.space_group_name_H-M   'P 1'
#
loop_
_entity.id
_entity.type
_entity.pdbx_description
1 polymer ?
#
loop_
_entity_poly.entity_id
_entity_poly.type
_entity_poly.pdbx_seq_one_letter_code
_entity_poly.pdbx_strand_id
1 'polypeptide(L)'
;IGKIDTEFEDWIWVTTKDENQGWAPMQYLQIEEGNKAVAKQDYTAKELDTCLGDELFLHYELNDWGWVEKSDGSCGWVPMKTTKIA
;
A
#
# COMPACT_ATOMS: atom_id res chain seq x y z
N ILE A 1 -1.70 15.61 -1.96
CA ILE A 1 -2.62 14.45 -1.90
C ILE A 1 -3.78 14.67 -2.86
N GLY A 2 -4.35 13.60 -3.41
CA GLY A 2 -5.34 13.63 -4.47
C GLY A 2 -6.61 12.85 -4.11
N LYS A 3 -7.06 11.99 -5.04
CA LYS A 3 -8.27 11.18 -4.87
C LYS A 3 -8.11 10.14 -3.75
N ILE A 4 -9.18 9.91 -3.01
CA ILE A 4 -9.33 8.76 -2.12
C ILE A 4 -9.77 7.56 -2.98
N ASP A 5 -9.27 6.36 -2.66
CA ASP A 5 -9.70 5.14 -3.33
C ASP A 5 -11.11 4.74 -2.86
N THR A 6 -11.98 4.43 -3.82
CA THR A 6 -13.38 4.06 -3.54
C THR A 6 -13.59 2.55 -3.41
N GLU A 7 -12.60 1.75 -3.84
CA GLU A 7 -12.61 0.29 -3.72
C GLU A 7 -11.89 -0.18 -2.46
N PHE A 8 -10.81 0.52 -2.06
CA PHE A 8 -10.09 0.27 -0.83
C PHE A 8 -10.10 1.50 0.08
N GLU A 9 -10.88 1.44 1.15
CA GLU A 9 -11.00 2.55 2.09
C GLU A 9 -9.65 2.92 2.72
N ASP A 10 -9.52 4.18 3.17
CA ASP A 10 -8.31 4.73 3.79
C ASP A 10 -7.04 4.78 2.93
N TRP A 11 -7.15 4.57 1.62
CA TRP A 11 -6.08 4.83 0.65
C TRP A 11 -6.28 6.17 -0.07
N ILE A 12 -5.19 6.92 -0.25
CA ILE A 12 -5.20 8.20 -0.98
C ILE A 12 -4.05 8.28 -1.98
N TRP A 13 -4.31 8.84 -3.16
CA TRP A 13 -3.28 9.07 -4.16
C TRP A 13 -2.35 10.19 -3.70
N VAL A 14 -1.05 9.91 -3.66
CA VAL A 14 -0.03 10.87 -3.26
C VAL A 14 0.88 11.16 -4.44
N THR A 15 1.29 12.42 -4.56
CA THR A 15 2.40 12.85 -5.40
C THR A 15 3.40 13.53 -4.48
N THR A 16 4.62 13.02 -4.50
CA THR A 16 5.76 13.52 -3.72
C THR A 16 6.41 14.73 -4.43
N LYS A 17 7.34 15.42 -3.75
CA LYS A 17 8.00 16.61 -4.32
C LYS A 17 8.90 16.29 -5.51
N ASP A 18 9.41 15.07 -5.56
CA ASP A 18 10.21 14.46 -6.62
C ASP A 18 9.34 13.74 -7.68
N GLU A 19 8.05 14.06 -7.73
CA GLU A 19 7.08 13.59 -8.72
C GLU A 19 6.74 12.09 -8.69
N ASN A 20 7.27 11.32 -7.72
CA ASN A 20 6.83 9.94 -7.49
C ASN A 20 5.35 9.91 -7.06
N GLN A 21 4.60 8.97 -7.63
CA GLN A 21 3.16 8.83 -7.41
C GLN A 21 2.80 7.42 -6.97
N GLY A 22 1.77 7.31 -6.13
CA GLY A 22 1.22 6.03 -5.72
C GLY A 22 0.18 6.17 -4.62
N TRP A 23 -0.48 5.06 -4.30
CA TRP A 23 -1.39 4.98 -3.16
C TRP A 23 -0.59 4.96 -1.87
N ALA A 24 -1.04 5.74 -0.88
CA ALA A 24 -0.52 5.72 0.48
C ALA A 24 -1.67 5.62 1.49
N PRO A 25 -1.45 4.97 2.64
CA PRO A 25 -2.49 4.86 3.66
C PRO A 25 -2.65 6.21 4.36
N MET A 26 -3.89 6.69 4.45
CA MET A 26 -4.23 7.98 5.08
C MET A 26 -3.76 8.03 6.54
N GLN A 27 -3.74 6.88 7.22
CA GLN A 27 -3.26 6.73 8.60
C GLN A 27 -1.80 7.16 8.78
N TYR A 28 -0.97 7.03 7.74
CA TYR A 28 0.45 7.40 7.77
C TYR A 28 0.68 8.86 7.40
N LEU A 29 -0.38 9.60 7.06
CA LEU A 29 -0.32 10.99 6.70
C LEU A 29 -0.84 11.88 7.84
N GLN A 30 -0.22 13.04 7.99
CA GLN A 30 -0.79 14.19 8.67
C GLN A 30 -1.34 15.12 7.60
N ILE A 31 -2.66 15.17 7.48
CA ILE A 31 -3.33 16.00 6.45
C ILE A 31 -3.23 17.48 6.87
N GLU A 32 -2.87 18.31 5.90
CA GLU A 32 -2.78 19.77 6.04
C GLU A 32 -3.78 20.45 5.10
N GLU A 33 -3.92 21.77 5.23
CA GLU A 33 -4.74 22.56 4.32
C GLU A 33 -4.20 22.55 2.88
N GLY A 34 -5.08 22.75 1.90
CA GLY A 34 -4.70 22.94 0.50
C GLY A 34 -4.15 21.69 -0.18
N ASN A 35 -4.74 20.51 0.09
CA ASN A 35 -4.37 19.21 -0.52
C ASN A 35 -2.90 18.82 -0.27
N LYS A 36 -2.37 19.17 0.88
CA LYS A 36 -1.02 18.78 1.33
C LYS A 36 -1.09 17.82 2.51
N ALA A 37 -0.01 17.07 2.69
CA ALA A 37 0.16 16.24 3.86
C ALA A 37 1.65 16.02 4.14
N VAL A 38 1.96 15.74 5.40
CA VAL A 38 3.30 15.32 5.84
C VAL A 38 3.25 13.83 6.15
N ALA A 39 4.21 13.06 5.63
CA ALA A 39 4.36 11.66 5.98
C ALA A 39 4.84 11.53 7.42
N LYS A 40 4.16 10.70 8.22
CA LYS A 40 4.51 10.42 9.62
C LYS A 40 5.38 9.18 9.76
N GLN A 41 5.47 8.35 8.72
CA GLN A 41 6.15 7.06 8.70
C GLN A 41 6.74 6.82 7.31
N ASP A 42 7.83 6.04 7.26
CA ASP A 42 8.39 5.54 6.01
C ASP A 42 7.40 4.58 5.34
N TYR A 43 7.21 4.73 4.04
CA TYR A 43 6.24 3.95 3.28
C TYR A 43 6.68 3.82 1.82
N THR A 44 6.34 2.69 1.20
CA THR A 44 6.52 2.45 -0.23
C THR A 44 5.22 1.94 -0.84
N ALA A 45 4.85 2.48 -2.01
CA ALA A 45 3.71 2.01 -2.81
C ALA A 45 4.06 0.83 -3.71
N LYS A 46 5.13 0.08 -3.38
CA LYS A 46 5.59 -1.06 -4.18
C LYS A 46 4.59 -2.20 -4.08
N GLU A 47 3.91 -2.49 -5.17
CA GLU A 47 3.07 -3.68 -5.32
C GLU A 47 3.91 -4.90 -5.72
N LEU A 48 3.37 -6.10 -5.47
CA LEU A 48 4.02 -7.36 -5.83
C LEU A 48 3.14 -8.16 -6.80
N ASP A 49 3.70 -8.54 -7.94
CA ASP A 49 3.05 -9.46 -8.86
C ASP A 49 3.05 -10.88 -8.28
N THR A 50 1.88 -11.52 -8.25
CA THR A 50 1.70 -12.89 -7.74
C THR A 50 0.97 -13.79 -8.72
N CYS A 51 1.29 -15.07 -8.71
CA CYS A 51 0.60 -16.11 -9.45
C CYS A 51 -0.28 -16.97 -8.52
N LEU A 52 -1.31 -17.59 -9.06
CA LEU A 52 -2.09 -18.59 -8.32
C LEU A 52 -1.18 -19.74 -7.88
N GLY A 53 -1.18 -20.02 -6.59
CA GLY A 53 -0.34 -21.06 -5.98
C GLY A 53 0.99 -20.54 -5.43
N ASP A 54 1.32 -19.25 -5.59
CA ASP A 54 2.44 -18.65 -4.87
C ASP A 54 2.20 -18.74 -3.35
N GLU A 55 3.21 -19.22 -2.62
CA GLU A 55 3.24 -19.16 -1.17
C GLU A 55 3.83 -17.80 -0.73
N LEU A 56 3.08 -17.10 0.12
CA LEU A 56 3.38 -15.75 0.56
C LEU A 56 3.50 -15.70 2.08
N PHE A 57 4.58 -15.09 2.58
CA PHE A 57 4.72 -14.77 3.99
C PHE A 57 4.12 -13.38 4.24
N LEU A 58 3.01 -13.33 4.99
CA LEU A 58 2.39 -12.07 5.39
C LEU A 58 3.15 -11.48 6.58
N HIS A 59 3.71 -10.27 6.40
CA HIS A 59 4.37 -9.53 7.49
C HIS A 59 3.36 -8.74 8.31
N TYR A 60 2.48 -8.00 7.63
CA TYR A 60 1.40 -7.25 8.24
C TYR A 60 0.33 -6.89 7.19
N GLU A 61 -0.86 -6.59 7.69
CA GLU A 61 -2.00 -6.13 6.90
C GLU A 61 -2.32 -4.68 7.23
N LEU A 62 -2.74 -3.92 6.23
CA LEU A 62 -3.18 -2.53 6.34
C LEU A 62 -4.25 -2.25 5.29
N ASN A 63 -5.44 -1.82 5.72
CA ASN A 63 -6.52 -1.38 4.84
C ASN A 63 -6.84 -2.40 3.73
N ASP A 64 -7.04 -3.67 4.11
CA ASP A 64 -7.30 -4.82 3.22
C ASP A 64 -6.18 -5.15 2.20
N TRP A 65 -4.98 -4.62 2.41
CA TRP A 65 -3.77 -5.00 1.68
C TRP A 65 -2.72 -5.62 2.60
N GLY A 66 -2.06 -6.65 2.14
CA GLY A 66 -0.97 -7.31 2.86
C GLY A 66 0.39 -6.89 2.32
N TRP A 67 1.31 -6.52 3.20
CA TRP A 67 2.74 -6.49 2.86
C TRP A 67 3.28 -7.91 2.98
N VAL A 68 3.59 -8.51 1.83
CA VAL A 68 3.98 -9.92 1.74
C VAL A 68 5.39 -10.09 1.20
N GLU A 69 5.96 -11.27 1.42
CA GLU A 69 7.25 -11.70 0.90
C GLU A 69 7.15 -13.09 0.25
N LYS A 70 7.76 -13.26 -0.92
CA LYS A 70 7.95 -14.57 -1.58
C LYS A 70 9.22 -15.26 -1.10
N SER A 71 9.34 -16.56 -1.36
CA SER A 71 10.53 -17.36 -1.04
C SER A 71 11.83 -16.88 -1.71
N ASP A 72 11.74 -16.11 -2.80
CA ASP A 72 12.90 -15.48 -3.46
C ASP A 72 13.31 -14.13 -2.82
N GLY A 73 12.63 -13.70 -1.75
CA GLY A 73 12.88 -12.46 -1.02
C GLY A 73 12.21 -11.23 -1.64
N SER A 74 11.40 -11.37 -2.70
CA SER A 74 10.65 -10.25 -3.25
C SER A 74 9.48 -9.86 -2.33
N CYS A 75 9.42 -8.59 -1.94
CA CYS A 75 8.33 -8.03 -1.14
C CYS A 75 7.52 -6.98 -1.89
N GLY A 76 6.24 -6.85 -1.54
CA GLY A 76 5.36 -5.77 -1.97
C GLY A 76 3.94 -5.94 -1.45
N TRP A 77 3.10 -4.97 -1.76
CA TRP A 77 1.68 -4.97 -1.42
C TRP A 77 0.86 -5.87 -2.36
N VAL A 78 -0.06 -6.65 -1.79
CA VAL A 78 -1.10 -7.39 -2.51
C VAL A 78 -2.47 -7.18 -1.86
N PRO A 79 -3.58 -7.14 -2.62
CA PRO A 79 -4.90 -7.08 -2.02
C PRO A 79 -5.22 -8.37 -1.29
N MET A 80 -5.62 -8.33 -0.02
CA MET A 80 -5.89 -9.54 0.77
C MET A 80 -6.97 -10.43 0.15
N LYS A 81 -7.93 -9.83 -0.56
CA LYS A 81 -9.00 -10.54 -1.29
C LYS A 81 -8.50 -11.47 -2.41
N THR A 82 -7.25 -11.34 -2.87
CA THR A 82 -6.65 -12.24 -3.86
C THR A 82 -5.88 -13.40 -3.21
N THR A 83 -5.77 -13.40 -1.88
CA THR A 83 -5.07 -14.40 -1.08
C THR A 83 -6.05 -15.29 -0.32
N LYS A 84 -5.53 -16.40 0.21
CA LYS A 84 -6.26 -17.28 1.12
C LYS A 84 -5.29 -17.80 2.18
N ILE A 85 -5.77 -17.91 3.42
CA ILE A 85 -5.01 -18.57 4.48
C ILE A 85 -4.93 -20.07 4.12
N ALA A 86 -3.71 -20.62 4.16
CA ALA A 86 -3.44 -22.02 3.91
C ALA A 86 -3.83 -22.91 5.10
#